data_AF-A0A077ECU6-F1
#
_entry.id   AF-A0A077ECU6-F1
#
_cell.length_a   1.000
_cell.length_b   1.000
_cell.length_c   1.000
_cell.angle_alpha   90.00
_cell.angle_beta   90.00
_cell.angle_gamma   90.00
#
_symmetry.space_group_name_H-M   'P 1'
#
loop_
_entity.id
_entity.type
_entity.pdbx_description
1 polymer ?
#
loop_
_entity_poly.entity_id
_entity_poly.type
_entity_poly.pdbx_seq_one_letter_code
_entity_poly.pdbx_strand_id
1 'polypeptide(L)'
;MEKQDQNKNGQIQIFAKNIKGTANGGILEESKYTKNISGGKHVQNGKGGGVNNDKNNKRKPSLELRVLKVEGPFDEKDKKVEIIEKNKWYTYRVIQFNREPKKEELQNLRWGMKYDDGKVNDLTDVSYKGWKEISHKVLDNNNSSKLQMYAFFKMPNDNASVKADIQQGEVLIIVGTEQHSESYGNKLMFPAQAVREIKQNYKDNKHANIVIFKDKFTALQLSIIKRDARKWNKDLYFKQINSVNDLIAYINNGDTTVDRSKLKISTIKIFSHGLPSILDFGLDGKNEASQRFKIEHVSQLKKESFSSRPIIYSFACRTGNSDNRVVTLREGYKYDSETIKLVKPQESLAQVLANHLDATVYAYLKRSNYTSSWLDGGDKLYTKDYMTIEDEEVSNPLNPKDWYRATLGDSRWDEALWNPAGAYLAPSSGVSPGGLLEGGMFIFEKDKKEKKK
;
A
#
# COMPACT_ATOMS: atom_id res chain seq x y z
N MET A 1 -4.44 -34.75 -53.46
CA MET A 1 -3.94 -36.13 -53.66
C MET A 1 -3.89 -36.80 -52.30
N GLU A 2 -4.91 -37.59 -52.00
CA GLU A 2 -5.00 -38.46 -50.83
C GLU A 2 -3.86 -39.48 -50.85
N LYS A 3 -3.16 -39.64 -49.73
CA LYS A 3 -2.25 -40.77 -49.54
C LYS A 3 -3.12 -41.99 -49.23
N GLN A 4 -3.20 -42.91 -50.18
CA GLN A 4 -3.77 -44.24 -49.98
C GLN A 4 -3.11 -44.92 -48.77
N ASP A 5 -3.93 -45.30 -47.80
CA ASP A 5 -3.56 -46.25 -46.77
C ASP A 5 -3.18 -47.57 -47.44
N GLN A 6 -1.89 -47.92 -47.39
CA GLN A 6 -1.44 -49.25 -47.76
C GLN A 6 -1.99 -50.23 -46.73
N ASN A 7 -3.04 -50.95 -47.14
CA ASN A 7 -3.60 -52.06 -46.39
C ASN A 7 -2.55 -53.18 -46.31
N LYS A 8 -1.71 -53.14 -45.26
CA LYS A 8 -0.63 -54.10 -45.05
C LYS A 8 -1.21 -55.35 -44.38
N ASN A 9 -1.56 -56.32 -45.20
CA ASN A 9 -1.94 -57.65 -44.74
C ASN A 9 -0.68 -58.41 -44.32
N GLY A 10 -0.50 -58.58 -43.01
CA GLY A 10 0.58 -59.37 -42.43
C GLY A 10 0.02 -60.56 -41.66
N GLN A 11 0.55 -61.75 -41.93
CA GLN A 11 0.18 -62.96 -41.19
C GLN A 11 1.07 -63.06 -39.94
N ILE A 12 0.46 -63.07 -38.75
CA ILE A 12 1.16 -63.25 -37.47
C ILE A 12 0.98 -64.71 -37.03
N GLN A 13 2.08 -65.40 -36.72
CA GLN A 13 2.06 -66.65 -35.97
C GLN A 13 2.43 -66.38 -34.52
N ILE A 14 1.49 -66.65 -33.60
CA ILE A 14 1.70 -66.51 -32.15
C ILE A 14 1.98 -67.90 -31.58
N PHE A 15 3.18 -68.11 -31.04
CA PHE A 15 3.49 -69.30 -30.26
C PHE A 15 3.35 -68.97 -28.78
N ALA A 16 2.19 -69.28 -28.20
CA ALA A 16 1.93 -69.15 -26.77
C ALA A 16 1.17 -70.38 -26.26
N LYS A 17 1.53 -70.86 -25.07
CA LYS A 17 0.96 -72.11 -24.53
C LYS A 17 -0.52 -71.99 -24.11
N ASN A 18 -1.16 -70.81 -24.17
CA ASN A 18 -2.56 -70.56 -23.75
C ASN A 18 -3.17 -69.24 -24.30
N ILE A 19 -2.92 -68.82 -25.55
CA ILE A 19 -3.59 -67.63 -26.14
C ILE A 19 -4.33 -68.04 -27.42
N LYS A 20 -5.63 -67.75 -27.50
CA LYS A 20 -6.44 -67.83 -28.73
C LYS A 20 -7.04 -66.46 -29.04
N GLY A 21 -6.82 -65.97 -30.25
CA GLY A 21 -7.49 -64.78 -30.78
C GLY A 21 -7.27 -64.68 -32.29
N THR A 22 -8.31 -64.31 -33.03
CA THR A 22 -8.28 -64.05 -34.48
C THR A 22 -8.47 -62.55 -34.68
N ALA A 23 -7.44 -61.84 -35.15
CA ALA A 23 -7.51 -60.39 -35.41
C ALA A 23 -7.70 -60.16 -36.92
N ASN A 24 -8.77 -59.45 -37.29
CA ASN A 24 -9.09 -59.10 -38.68
C ASN A 24 -9.20 -57.57 -38.89
N GLY A 25 -8.67 -56.75 -37.98
CA GLY A 25 -8.76 -55.28 -38.04
C GLY A 25 -7.52 -54.56 -37.47
N GLY A 26 -7.39 -53.26 -37.78
CA GLY A 26 -6.21 -52.43 -37.50
C GLY A 26 -5.68 -52.50 -36.06
N ILE A 27 -4.45 -52.99 -35.93
CA ILE A 27 -3.74 -53.37 -34.69
C ILE A 27 -3.77 -52.30 -33.56
N LEU A 28 -3.85 -51.01 -33.90
CA LEU A 28 -3.75 -49.92 -32.92
C LEU A 28 -5.01 -49.74 -32.05
N GLU A 29 -6.20 -50.03 -32.57
CA GLU A 29 -7.44 -49.93 -31.77
C GLU A 29 -7.63 -51.14 -30.86
N GLU A 30 -7.35 -52.34 -31.35
CA GLU A 30 -7.55 -53.59 -30.59
C GLU A 30 -6.50 -53.77 -29.47
N SER A 31 -5.30 -53.18 -29.62
CA SER A 31 -4.23 -53.24 -28.60
C SER A 31 -4.62 -52.59 -27.27
N LYS A 32 -5.59 -51.67 -27.25
CA LYS A 32 -6.09 -51.00 -26.02
C LYS A 32 -6.79 -51.96 -25.07
N TYR A 33 -7.30 -53.08 -25.57
CA TYR A 33 -8.03 -54.09 -24.80
C TYR A 33 -7.19 -55.33 -24.46
N THR A 34 -5.92 -55.35 -24.89
CA THR A 34 -5.03 -56.49 -24.66
C THR A 34 -4.24 -56.31 -23.37
N LYS A 35 -4.51 -57.14 -22.35
CA LYS A 35 -3.82 -57.11 -21.06
C LYS A 35 -2.86 -58.29 -20.93
N ASN A 36 -1.56 -58.01 -20.78
CA ASN A 36 -0.57 -59.05 -20.52
C ASN A 36 -0.61 -59.47 -19.04
N ILE A 37 -1.13 -60.66 -18.79
CA ILE A 37 -1.31 -61.27 -17.46
C ILE A 37 -0.16 -62.21 -17.06
N SER A 38 0.85 -62.40 -17.92
CA SER A 38 1.92 -63.38 -17.71
C SER A 38 3.13 -62.85 -16.91
N GLY A 39 3.17 -61.55 -16.60
CA GLY A 39 4.30 -60.91 -15.91
C GLY A 39 5.60 -60.80 -16.73
N GLY A 40 5.69 -61.49 -17.88
CA GLY A 40 6.83 -61.44 -18.79
C GLY A 40 6.77 -60.29 -19.81
N LYS A 41 7.90 -59.96 -20.42
CA LYS A 41 8.02 -58.92 -21.46
C LYS A 41 7.41 -59.41 -22.79
N HIS A 42 6.39 -58.70 -23.28
CA HIS A 42 5.81 -58.92 -24.61
C HIS A 42 6.66 -58.19 -25.67
N VAL A 43 7.12 -58.90 -26.69
CA VAL A 43 7.93 -58.34 -27.79
C VAL A 43 7.23 -58.64 -29.11
N GLN A 44 7.03 -57.61 -29.94
CA GLN A 44 6.44 -57.73 -31.27
C GLN A 44 7.48 -57.31 -32.31
N ASN A 45 7.89 -58.27 -33.13
CA ASN A 45 8.84 -58.06 -34.22
C ASN A 45 8.13 -58.31 -35.55
N GLY A 46 8.26 -57.36 -36.48
CA GLY A 46 7.70 -57.49 -37.83
C GLY A 46 8.56 -58.43 -38.69
N LYS A 47 7.93 -59.23 -39.55
CA LYS A 47 8.66 -60.12 -40.50
C LYS A 47 9.18 -59.31 -41.69
N GLY A 48 10.38 -59.62 -42.16
CA GLY A 48 10.89 -59.16 -43.48
C GLY A 48 11.11 -57.65 -43.62
N GLY A 49 11.70 -56.98 -42.60
CA GLY A 49 12.01 -55.54 -42.67
C GLY A 49 10.94 -54.61 -42.08
N GLY A 50 9.91 -55.16 -41.42
CA GLY A 50 9.01 -54.37 -40.58
C GLY A 50 9.71 -53.78 -39.34
N VAL A 51 9.12 -52.75 -38.74
CA VAL A 51 9.67 -52.02 -37.59
C VAL A 51 9.95 -52.98 -36.42
N ASN A 52 11.22 -53.18 -36.08
CA ASN A 52 11.64 -53.90 -34.88
C ASN A 52 11.69 -52.93 -33.70
N ASN A 53 10.79 -53.13 -32.72
CA ASN A 53 10.77 -52.33 -31.49
C ASN A 53 11.76 -52.83 -30.42
N ASP A 54 12.68 -53.74 -30.77
CA ASP A 54 13.73 -54.23 -29.87
C ASP A 54 14.79 -53.17 -29.51
N LYS A 55 14.83 -52.05 -30.22
CA LYS A 55 15.53 -50.84 -29.79
C LYS A 55 14.53 -49.82 -29.26
N ASN A 56 14.00 -50.10 -28.07
CA ASN A 56 13.46 -49.06 -27.19
C ASN A 56 14.62 -48.11 -26.84
N ASN A 57 14.98 -47.21 -27.75
CA ASN A 57 15.65 -45.99 -27.36
C ASN A 57 14.78 -45.40 -26.26
N LYS A 58 15.27 -45.36 -25.02
CA LYS A 58 14.60 -44.64 -23.94
C LYS A 58 14.16 -43.32 -24.53
N ARG A 59 12.85 -43.07 -24.59
CA ARG A 59 12.30 -41.83 -25.12
C ARG A 59 13.06 -40.73 -24.39
N LYS A 60 13.95 -40.01 -25.07
CA LYS A 60 14.62 -38.87 -24.44
C LYS A 60 13.46 -37.99 -23.98
N PRO A 61 13.29 -37.74 -22.66
CA PRO A 61 12.21 -36.88 -22.22
C PRO A 61 12.35 -35.59 -23.01
N SER A 62 11.27 -35.18 -23.67
CA SER A 62 11.27 -33.90 -24.36
C SER A 62 11.71 -32.86 -23.34
N LEU A 63 12.82 -32.16 -23.61
CA LEU A 63 13.25 -31.05 -22.77
C LEU A 63 12.05 -30.13 -22.56
N GLU A 64 11.61 -30.05 -21.30
CA GLU A 64 10.51 -29.19 -20.91
C GLU A 64 10.82 -27.78 -21.37
N LEU A 65 9.86 -27.14 -22.05
CA LEU A 65 10.03 -25.78 -22.52
C LEU A 65 10.08 -24.83 -21.31
N ARG A 66 11.09 -23.97 -21.28
CA ARG A 66 11.34 -23.03 -20.18
C ARG A 66 11.74 -21.67 -20.74
N VAL A 67 11.27 -20.63 -20.07
CA VAL A 67 11.81 -19.28 -20.23
C VAL A 67 13.14 -19.22 -19.49
N LEU A 68 14.15 -18.65 -20.14
CA LEU A 68 15.48 -18.45 -19.56
C LEU A 68 15.73 -17.01 -19.16
N LYS A 69 15.20 -16.04 -19.93
CA LYS A 69 15.47 -14.62 -19.69
C LYS A 69 14.29 -13.74 -20.10
N VAL A 70 13.96 -12.80 -19.22
CA VAL A 70 12.98 -11.73 -19.43
C VAL A 70 13.73 -10.39 -19.37
N GLU A 71 13.33 -9.45 -20.21
CA GLU A 71 13.83 -8.08 -20.20
C GLU A 71 12.69 -7.06 -20.07
N GLY A 72 13.08 -5.87 -19.64
CA GLY A 72 12.19 -4.77 -19.29
C GLY A 72 12.59 -4.18 -17.94
N PRO A 73 11.76 -3.30 -17.36
CA PRO A 73 10.72 -2.56 -18.07
C PRO A 73 11.31 -1.63 -19.13
N PHE A 74 10.65 -1.55 -20.30
CA PHE A 74 10.94 -0.56 -21.34
C PHE A 74 9.88 0.54 -21.32
N ASP A 75 10.31 1.80 -21.43
CA ASP A 75 9.41 2.95 -21.54
C ASP A 75 8.80 3.10 -22.95
N GLU A 76 7.99 4.13 -23.17
CA GLU A 76 7.33 4.43 -24.45
C GLU A 76 8.31 4.70 -25.60
N LYS A 77 9.58 4.98 -25.31
CA LYS A 77 10.65 5.20 -26.28
C LYS A 77 11.52 3.94 -26.46
N ASP A 78 11.05 2.79 -25.97
CA ASP A 78 11.75 1.51 -25.95
C ASP A 78 13.08 1.55 -25.18
N LYS A 79 13.23 2.51 -24.26
CA LYS A 79 14.42 2.60 -23.40
C LYS A 79 14.20 1.78 -22.14
N LYS A 80 15.16 0.92 -21.83
CA LYS A 80 15.16 0.17 -20.57
C LYS A 80 15.33 1.12 -19.38
N VAL A 81 14.49 0.96 -18.36
CA VAL A 81 14.54 1.75 -17.12
C VAL A 81 14.61 0.84 -15.89
N GLU A 82 15.19 1.35 -14.81
CA GLU A 82 15.23 0.64 -13.52
C GLU A 82 14.12 1.10 -12.57
N ILE A 83 13.58 2.30 -12.79
CA ILE A 83 12.52 2.91 -11.99
C ILE A 83 11.27 3.09 -12.86
N ILE A 84 10.13 2.63 -12.36
CA ILE A 84 8.82 2.75 -13.03
C ILE A 84 7.90 3.71 -12.29
N GLU A 85 7.21 4.54 -13.07
CA GLU A 85 6.20 5.48 -12.60
C GLU A 85 4.84 4.77 -12.47
N LYS A 86 4.04 5.16 -11.47
CA LYS A 86 2.67 4.65 -11.36
C LYS A 86 1.80 5.20 -12.49
N ASN A 87 0.80 4.42 -12.88
CA ASN A 87 -0.12 4.62 -14.01
C ASN A 87 0.51 4.72 -15.40
N LYS A 88 1.83 4.54 -15.53
CA LYS A 88 2.52 4.49 -16.82
C LYS A 88 2.69 3.06 -17.28
N TRP A 89 2.50 2.83 -18.58
CA TRP A 89 2.67 1.50 -19.17
C TRP A 89 4.14 1.26 -19.47
N TYR A 90 4.60 0.06 -19.09
CA TYR A 90 5.94 -0.42 -19.40
C TYR A 90 5.87 -1.77 -20.09
N THR A 91 6.77 -1.99 -21.02
CA THR A 91 6.84 -3.22 -21.81
C THR A 91 7.83 -4.22 -21.22
N TYR A 92 7.47 -5.49 -21.26
CA TYR A 92 8.28 -6.62 -20.79
C TYR A 92 8.32 -7.71 -21.86
N ARG A 93 9.49 -8.29 -22.10
CA ARG A 93 9.74 -9.20 -23.23
C ARG A 93 10.44 -10.46 -22.78
N VAL A 94 9.97 -11.62 -23.24
CA VAL A 94 10.76 -12.85 -23.19
C VAL A 94 11.77 -12.82 -24.33
N ILE A 95 13.06 -12.82 -23.99
CA ILE A 95 14.14 -12.75 -24.98
C ILE A 95 14.85 -14.08 -25.20
N GLN A 96 14.66 -15.05 -24.30
CA GLN A 96 15.34 -16.34 -24.41
C GLN A 96 14.52 -17.49 -23.84
N PHE A 97 14.46 -18.57 -24.60
CA PHE A 97 13.93 -19.88 -24.20
C PHE A 97 15.06 -20.92 -24.23
N ASN A 98 14.88 -22.05 -23.55
CA ASN A 98 15.84 -23.15 -23.62
C ASN A 98 15.84 -23.89 -24.97
N ARG A 99 14.77 -23.73 -25.75
CA ARG A 99 14.63 -24.13 -27.16
C ARG A 99 13.53 -23.28 -27.80
N GLU A 100 13.48 -23.23 -29.12
CA GLU A 100 12.39 -22.52 -29.80
C GLU A 100 11.04 -23.18 -29.46
N PRO A 101 10.05 -22.41 -28.96
CA PRO A 101 8.73 -22.93 -28.65
C PRO A 101 7.88 -23.11 -29.91
N LYS A 102 7.08 -24.18 -29.96
CA LYS A 102 6.03 -24.31 -30.99
C LYS A 102 4.89 -23.33 -30.71
N LYS A 103 4.15 -22.96 -31.77
CA LYS A 103 3.00 -22.05 -31.67
C LYS A 103 1.95 -22.51 -30.65
N GLU A 104 1.70 -23.80 -30.57
CA GLU A 104 0.77 -24.41 -29.61
C GLU A 104 1.31 -24.35 -28.17
N GLU A 105 2.63 -24.52 -27.99
CA GLU A 105 3.25 -24.48 -26.68
C GLU A 105 3.24 -23.07 -26.10
N LEU A 106 3.39 -22.05 -26.95
CA LEU A 106 3.30 -20.64 -26.56
C LEU A 106 1.95 -20.31 -25.90
N GLN A 107 0.86 -20.96 -26.27
CA GLN A 107 -0.45 -20.76 -25.63
C GLN A 107 -0.46 -21.16 -24.14
N ASN A 108 0.59 -21.82 -23.64
CA ASN A 108 0.78 -22.11 -22.22
C ASN A 108 1.73 -21.14 -21.52
N LEU A 109 2.23 -20.11 -22.21
CA LEU A 109 3.06 -19.07 -21.61
C LEU A 109 2.21 -18.21 -20.69
N ARG A 110 2.69 -18.04 -19.46
CA ARG A 110 2.08 -17.23 -18.41
C ARG A 110 3.01 -16.10 -18.04
N TRP A 111 2.40 -15.02 -17.59
CA TRP A 111 3.08 -13.87 -17.02
C TRP A 111 2.62 -13.69 -15.59
N GLY A 112 3.55 -13.44 -14.68
CA GLY A 112 3.23 -13.20 -13.28
C GLY A 112 3.98 -12.02 -12.72
N MET A 113 3.43 -11.40 -11.69
CA MET A 113 4.05 -10.29 -10.99
C MET A 113 4.16 -10.56 -9.51
N LYS A 114 5.22 -10.06 -8.89
CA LYS A 114 5.41 -10.03 -7.45
C LYS A 114 5.73 -8.60 -7.04
N TYR A 115 5.05 -8.13 -6.00
CA TYR A 115 5.35 -6.86 -5.36
C TYR A 115 6.12 -7.11 -4.06
N ASP A 116 7.20 -6.35 -3.84
CA ASP A 116 8.11 -6.49 -2.70
C ASP A 116 8.42 -7.98 -2.39
N ASP A 117 8.24 -8.43 -1.15
CA ASP A 117 8.44 -9.82 -0.71
C ASP A 117 7.17 -10.67 -0.74
N GLY A 118 6.14 -10.20 -1.47
CA GLY A 118 4.85 -10.87 -1.59
C GLY A 118 4.88 -12.18 -2.39
N LYS A 119 3.68 -12.73 -2.62
CA LYS A 119 3.50 -13.90 -3.49
C LYS A 119 3.46 -13.46 -4.97
N VAL A 120 3.89 -14.36 -5.85
CA VAL A 120 3.73 -14.18 -7.30
C VAL A 120 2.25 -14.37 -7.65
N ASN A 121 1.66 -13.36 -8.29
CA ASN A 121 0.29 -13.39 -8.80
C ASN A 121 0.31 -13.53 -10.32
N ASP A 122 -0.58 -14.35 -10.86
CA ASP A 122 -0.72 -14.54 -12.31
C ASP A 122 -1.39 -13.31 -12.94
N LEU A 123 -0.90 -12.88 -14.10
CA LEU A 123 -1.52 -11.83 -14.90
C LEU A 123 -2.48 -12.50 -15.89
N THR A 124 -3.70 -12.75 -15.44
CA THR A 124 -4.70 -13.55 -16.16
C THR A 124 -5.08 -12.97 -17.52
N ASP A 125 -5.01 -11.65 -17.68
CA ASP A 125 -5.45 -10.96 -18.90
C ASP A 125 -4.51 -11.20 -20.08
N VAL A 126 -3.24 -11.50 -19.80
CA VAL A 126 -2.18 -11.71 -20.80
C VAL A 126 -1.65 -13.15 -20.81
N SER A 127 -1.92 -13.91 -19.75
CA SER A 127 -1.52 -15.31 -19.66
C SER A 127 -2.34 -16.20 -20.58
N TYR A 128 -1.71 -17.26 -21.07
CA TYR A 128 -2.31 -18.23 -22.00
C TYR A 128 -2.74 -17.64 -23.36
N LYS A 129 -2.09 -16.55 -23.80
CA LYS A 129 -2.34 -15.91 -25.09
C LYS A 129 -1.24 -16.14 -26.14
N GLY A 130 -0.13 -16.75 -25.75
CA GLY A 130 1.06 -16.87 -26.61
C GLY A 130 1.89 -15.61 -26.73
N TRP A 131 1.64 -14.59 -25.91
CA TRP A 131 2.33 -13.31 -25.97
C TRP A 131 3.72 -13.38 -25.35
N LYS A 132 4.75 -13.27 -26.20
CA LYS A 132 6.16 -13.14 -25.78
C LYS A 132 6.49 -11.74 -25.26
N GLU A 133 5.61 -10.77 -25.48
CA GLU A 133 5.73 -9.38 -25.06
C GLU A 133 4.40 -8.93 -24.46
N ILE A 134 4.47 -8.23 -23.32
CA ILE A 134 3.30 -7.65 -22.66
C ILE A 134 3.60 -6.22 -22.23
N SER A 135 2.54 -5.45 -22.02
CA SER A 135 2.62 -4.17 -21.32
C SER A 135 1.91 -4.29 -19.97
N HIS A 136 2.50 -3.71 -18.92
CA HIS A 136 1.93 -3.67 -17.59
C HIS A 136 2.14 -2.30 -16.95
N LYS A 137 1.17 -1.85 -16.15
CA LYS A 137 1.27 -0.61 -15.35
C LYS A 137 0.99 -0.90 -13.88
N VAL A 138 1.73 -0.24 -13.00
CA VAL A 138 1.47 -0.26 -11.56
C VAL A 138 0.45 0.83 -11.24
N LEU A 139 -0.61 0.52 -10.50
CA LEU A 139 -1.66 1.49 -10.16
C LEU A 139 -1.27 2.36 -8.94
N ASP A 140 -1.84 3.56 -8.85
CA ASP A 140 -1.53 4.53 -7.77
C ASP A 140 -1.75 3.99 -6.36
N ASN A 141 -2.79 3.16 -6.18
CA ASN A 141 -3.17 2.57 -4.90
C ASN A 141 -2.20 1.47 -4.42
N ASN A 142 -1.23 1.07 -5.24
CA ASN A 142 -0.20 0.12 -4.87
C ASN A 142 0.88 0.82 -4.05
N ASN A 143 1.10 0.40 -2.81
CA ASN A 143 2.09 0.99 -1.89
C ASN A 143 3.47 0.32 -1.93
N SER A 144 3.67 -0.62 -2.85
CA SER A 144 4.88 -1.42 -2.91
C SER A 144 6.06 -0.61 -3.44
N SER A 145 7.26 -0.98 -3.01
CA SER A 145 8.50 -0.33 -3.43
C SER A 145 9.11 -0.95 -4.68
N LYS A 146 8.81 -2.23 -4.94
CA LYS A 146 9.41 -3.02 -6.02
C LYS A 146 8.37 -3.84 -6.75
N LEU A 147 8.61 -4.01 -8.05
CA LEU A 147 7.92 -4.95 -8.91
C LEU A 147 8.94 -5.96 -9.45
N GLN A 148 8.58 -7.23 -9.44
CA GLN A 148 9.30 -8.29 -10.15
C GLN A 148 8.34 -8.96 -11.12
N MET A 149 8.68 -8.93 -12.41
CA MET A 149 7.90 -9.51 -13.49
C MET A 149 8.51 -10.84 -13.92
N TYR A 150 7.67 -11.85 -14.09
CA TYR A 150 8.03 -13.22 -14.44
C TYR A 150 7.35 -13.64 -15.73
N ALA A 151 8.01 -14.51 -16.50
CA ALA A 151 7.39 -15.27 -17.57
C ALA A 151 7.73 -16.75 -17.41
N PHE A 152 6.74 -17.65 -17.51
CA PHE A 152 6.93 -19.07 -17.22
C PHE A 152 5.86 -19.97 -17.86
N PHE A 153 6.14 -21.26 -18.00
CA PHE A 153 5.19 -22.27 -18.48
C PHE A 153 4.56 -23.10 -17.34
N LYS A 154 5.37 -23.47 -16.33
CA LYS A 154 4.92 -24.25 -15.16
C LYS A 154 4.94 -23.43 -13.89
N MET A 155 6.14 -23.02 -13.47
CA MET A 155 6.36 -22.26 -12.23
C MET A 155 7.27 -21.06 -12.50
N PRO A 156 7.08 -19.94 -11.77
CA PRO A 156 7.99 -18.80 -11.81
C PRO A 156 9.41 -19.20 -11.42
N ASN A 157 10.40 -18.56 -12.03
CA ASN A 157 11.82 -18.73 -11.72
C ASN A 157 12.47 -17.34 -11.69
N ASP A 158 13.23 -17.03 -10.64
CA ASP A 158 13.90 -15.74 -10.49
C ASP A 158 14.91 -15.45 -11.62
N ASN A 159 15.53 -16.48 -12.21
CA ASN A 159 16.40 -16.30 -13.38
C ASN A 159 15.61 -15.85 -14.63
N ALA A 160 14.32 -16.17 -14.70
CA ALA A 160 13.39 -15.80 -15.77
C ALA A 160 12.48 -14.66 -15.34
N SER A 161 13.07 -13.65 -14.70
CA SER A 161 12.35 -12.50 -14.18
C SER A 161 13.17 -11.21 -14.31
N VAL A 162 12.49 -10.07 -14.16
CA VAL A 162 13.14 -8.77 -14.09
C VAL A 162 12.56 -7.94 -12.96
N LYS A 163 13.42 -7.23 -12.24
CA LYS A 163 13.05 -6.36 -11.11
C LYS A 163 13.10 -4.91 -11.55
N ALA A 164 12.19 -4.11 -11.02
CA ALA A 164 12.18 -2.66 -11.14
C ALA A 164 11.77 -2.03 -9.81
N ASP A 165 12.38 -0.90 -9.48
CA ASP A 165 11.94 -0.07 -8.38
C ASP A 165 10.72 0.74 -8.83
N ILE A 166 9.72 0.87 -7.96
CA ILE A 166 8.55 1.71 -8.19
C ILE A 166 8.88 3.10 -7.65
N GLN A 167 8.69 4.13 -8.46
CA GLN A 167 8.91 5.50 -8.00
C GLN A 167 7.99 5.80 -6.81
N GLN A 168 8.62 6.06 -5.67
CA GLN A 168 7.94 6.50 -4.46
C GLN A 168 7.78 8.02 -4.52
N GLY A 169 6.54 8.50 -4.37
CA GLY A 169 6.33 9.92 -4.09
C GLY A 169 6.64 10.24 -2.63
N GLU A 170 6.78 11.52 -2.32
CA GLU A 170 6.93 11.96 -0.94
C GLU A 170 5.66 11.62 -0.15
N VAL A 171 5.88 11.13 1.07
CA VAL A 171 4.85 10.98 2.10
C VAL A 171 5.13 12.03 3.15
N LEU A 172 4.22 12.98 3.28
CA LEU A 172 4.35 14.10 4.21
C LEU A 172 3.42 13.90 5.41
N ILE A 173 3.99 13.66 6.59
CA ILE A 173 3.26 13.58 7.84
C ILE A 173 3.36 14.93 8.56
N ILE A 174 2.24 15.61 8.69
CA ILE A 174 2.13 16.93 9.31
C ILE A 174 1.60 16.76 10.74
N VAL A 175 2.34 17.28 11.71
CA VAL A 175 2.07 17.10 13.13
C VAL A 175 1.86 18.46 13.80
N GLY A 176 0.68 18.63 14.38
CA GLY A 176 0.35 19.76 15.25
C GLY A 176 0.80 19.55 16.70
N THR A 177 0.46 20.51 17.54
CA THR A 177 0.75 20.55 18.97
C THR A 177 -0.56 20.39 19.75
N GLU A 178 -0.49 19.70 20.89
CA GLU A 178 -1.59 19.67 21.87
C GLU A 178 -1.29 20.74 22.92
N GLN A 179 -1.97 21.89 22.88
CA GLN A 179 -1.82 22.98 23.85
C GLN A 179 -3.11 23.22 24.65
N HIS A 180 -4.22 22.60 24.26
CA HIS A 180 -5.54 22.77 24.86
C HIS A 180 -5.71 21.87 26.10
N SER A 181 -5.24 20.62 26.01
CA SER A 181 -5.39 19.59 27.02
C SER A 181 -4.06 18.90 27.33
N GLU A 182 -3.01 19.72 27.50
CA GLU A 182 -1.65 19.31 27.89
C GLU A 182 -1.72 18.48 29.18
N SER A 183 -1.74 17.17 29.03
CA SER A 183 -1.76 16.22 30.13
C SER A 183 -0.83 15.08 29.78
N TYR A 184 -0.41 14.32 30.80
CA TYR A 184 0.46 13.15 30.68
C TYR A 184 0.18 12.30 29.43
N GLY A 185 -1.08 11.93 29.20
CA GLY A 185 -1.47 11.09 28.07
C GLY A 185 -1.69 11.83 26.74
N ASN A 186 -1.94 13.14 26.74
CA ASN A 186 -2.39 13.83 25.51
C ASN A 186 -1.29 14.64 24.83
N LYS A 187 -0.33 15.19 25.59
CA LYS A 187 0.69 16.13 25.08
C LYS A 187 1.39 15.63 23.81
N LEU A 188 1.76 14.36 23.77
CA LEU A 188 2.54 13.74 22.68
C LEU A 188 1.71 12.83 21.77
N MET A 189 0.38 12.88 21.83
CA MET A 189 -0.46 11.97 21.04
C MET A 189 -0.31 12.18 19.52
N PHE A 190 -0.20 13.42 19.03
CA PHE A 190 -0.02 13.66 17.58
C PHE A 190 1.34 13.16 17.07
N PRO A 191 2.48 13.50 17.71
CA PRO A 191 3.77 12.90 17.34
C PRO A 191 3.78 11.37 17.44
N ALA A 192 3.11 10.79 18.44
CA ALA A 192 3.04 9.34 18.59
C ALA A 192 2.34 8.68 17.39
N GLN A 193 1.28 9.30 16.85
CA GLN A 193 0.64 8.82 15.62
C GLN A 193 1.56 8.91 14.41
N ALA A 194 2.38 9.97 14.31
CA ALA A 194 3.36 10.08 13.24
C ALA A 194 4.42 8.96 13.30
N VAL A 195 4.96 8.65 14.47
CA VAL A 195 5.91 7.54 14.66
C VAL A 195 5.27 6.19 14.31
N ARG A 196 4.01 5.98 14.75
CA ARG A 196 3.24 4.78 14.42
C ARG A 196 3.10 4.61 12.90
N GLU A 197 2.78 5.68 12.18
CA GLU A 197 2.64 5.68 10.72
C GLU A 197 3.96 5.33 10.02
N ILE A 198 5.07 5.90 10.45
CA ILE A 198 6.39 5.52 9.92
C ILE A 198 6.65 4.03 10.15
N LYS A 199 6.48 3.55 11.38
CA LYS A 199 6.70 2.14 11.74
C LYS A 199 5.86 1.17 10.90
N GLN A 200 4.56 1.45 10.75
CA GLN A 200 3.64 0.49 10.16
C GLN A 200 3.56 0.56 8.63
N ASN A 201 3.65 1.77 8.07
CA ASN A 201 3.29 2.00 6.67
C ASN A 201 4.44 2.53 5.82
N TYR A 202 5.46 3.13 6.42
CA TYR A 202 6.49 3.87 5.69
C TYR A 202 7.93 3.57 6.15
N LYS A 203 8.17 2.37 6.71
CA LYS A 203 9.50 1.96 7.18
C LYS A 203 10.55 1.93 6.05
N ASP A 204 10.13 1.53 4.84
CA ASP A 204 10.98 1.36 3.66
C ASP A 204 10.81 2.48 2.62
N ASN A 205 10.05 3.54 2.94
CA ASN A 205 9.86 4.66 2.03
C ASN A 205 10.99 5.69 2.22
N LYS A 206 11.84 5.86 1.20
CA LYS A 206 13.02 6.75 1.26
C LYS A 206 12.67 8.24 1.31
N HIS A 207 11.39 8.57 1.11
CA HIS A 207 10.86 9.92 0.97
C HIS A 207 9.71 10.16 1.96
N ALA A 208 9.72 9.46 3.10
CA ALA A 208 8.82 9.73 4.21
C ALA A 208 9.38 10.85 5.09
N ASN A 209 8.60 11.91 5.28
CA ASN A 209 9.02 13.12 5.96
C ASN A 209 8.02 13.48 7.06
N ILE A 210 8.52 13.92 8.21
CA ILE A 210 7.71 14.54 9.27
C ILE A 210 7.95 16.04 9.27
N VAL A 211 6.89 16.82 9.13
CA VAL A 211 6.88 18.27 9.36
C VAL A 211 6.07 18.54 10.63
N ILE A 212 6.70 19.10 11.64
CA ILE A 212 6.12 19.29 12.97
C ILE A 212 6.08 20.78 13.34
N PHE A 213 4.93 21.24 13.82
CA PHE A 213 4.82 22.52 14.51
C PHE A 213 5.48 22.37 15.88
N LYS A 214 6.44 23.25 16.18
CA LYS A 214 7.35 23.03 17.31
C LYS A 214 6.92 23.70 18.62
N ASP A 215 5.93 24.58 18.57
CA ASP A 215 5.47 25.33 19.74
C ASP A 215 5.11 24.38 20.89
N LYS A 216 5.42 24.79 22.12
CA LYS A 216 5.17 24.01 23.34
C LYS A 216 5.87 22.66 23.46
N PHE A 217 6.65 22.23 22.46
CA PHE A 217 7.54 21.09 22.61
C PHE A 217 8.91 21.52 23.13
N THR A 218 9.43 20.80 24.11
CA THR A 218 10.81 20.98 24.57
C THR A 218 11.79 20.45 23.52
N ALA A 219 13.04 20.93 23.55
CA ALA A 219 14.09 20.42 22.67
C ALA A 219 14.32 18.91 22.87
N LEU A 220 14.19 18.43 24.12
CA LEU A 220 14.29 17.02 24.46
C LEU A 220 13.17 16.21 23.80
N GLN A 221 11.91 16.64 23.91
CA GLN A 221 10.77 15.98 23.26
C GLN A 221 10.97 15.88 21.74
N LEU A 222 11.31 16.99 21.07
CA LEU A 222 11.55 16.99 19.63
C LEU A 222 12.71 16.06 19.24
N SER A 223 13.76 15.97 20.06
CA SER A 223 14.89 15.07 19.83
C SER A 223 14.48 13.60 19.95
N ILE A 224 13.65 13.25 20.94
CA ILE A 224 13.16 11.89 21.19
C ILE A 224 12.21 11.45 20.06
N ILE A 225 11.25 12.31 19.69
CA ILE A 225 10.34 12.06 18.56
C ILE A 225 11.14 11.76 17.29
N LYS A 226 12.14 12.61 16.97
CA LYS A 226 13.00 12.44 15.79
C LYS A 226 13.82 11.14 15.86
N ARG A 227 14.43 10.84 17.01
CA ARG A 227 15.22 9.61 17.23
C ARG A 227 14.37 8.37 16.96
N ASP A 228 13.17 8.33 17.55
CA ASP A 228 12.32 7.14 17.52
C ASP A 228 11.63 6.97 16.16
N ALA A 229 11.27 8.07 15.48
CA ALA A 229 10.84 7.98 14.08
C ALA A 229 11.97 7.42 13.18
N ARG A 230 13.21 7.86 13.38
CA ARG A 230 14.38 7.39 12.62
C ARG A 230 14.81 5.96 12.92
N LYS A 231 14.49 5.44 14.10
CA LYS A 231 14.66 4.02 14.43
C LYS A 231 13.91 3.12 13.43
N TRP A 232 12.75 3.57 12.96
CA TRP A 232 11.90 2.81 12.03
C TRP A 232 12.16 3.14 10.56
N ASN A 233 12.64 4.35 10.26
CA ASN A 233 13.05 4.74 8.91
C ASN A 233 14.30 5.63 8.96
N LYS A 234 15.45 5.07 8.58
CA LYS A 234 16.74 5.76 8.61
C LYS A 234 16.85 6.95 7.66
N ASP A 235 16.06 6.95 6.58
CA ASP A 235 16.06 7.97 5.54
C ASP A 235 15.09 9.12 5.87
N LEU A 236 14.37 9.03 7.00
CA LEU A 236 13.39 10.02 7.42
C LEU A 236 13.98 11.43 7.59
N TYR A 237 13.39 12.37 6.88
CA TYR A 237 13.59 13.79 7.11
C TYR A 237 12.60 14.33 8.16
N PHE A 238 13.12 15.11 9.10
CA PHE A 238 12.36 15.68 10.21
C PHE A 238 12.55 17.19 10.23
N LYS A 239 11.48 17.93 9.92
CA LYS A 239 11.50 19.38 9.79
C LYS A 239 10.60 20.02 10.83
N GLN A 240 11.14 20.99 11.55
CA GLN A 240 10.39 21.81 12.50
C GLN A 240 9.96 23.10 11.81
N ILE A 241 8.73 23.54 12.06
CA ILE A 241 8.15 24.78 11.54
C ILE A 241 7.37 25.52 12.63
N ASN A 242 7.03 26.79 12.40
CA ASN A 242 6.29 27.60 13.38
C ASN A 242 4.91 28.03 12.87
N SER A 243 4.70 28.06 11.55
CA SER A 243 3.51 28.65 10.95
C SER A 243 3.00 27.87 9.74
N VAL A 244 1.74 28.13 9.38
CA VAL A 244 1.12 27.65 8.14
C VAL A 244 1.82 28.19 6.90
N ASN A 245 2.40 29.39 6.97
CA ASN A 245 3.20 29.93 5.86
C ASN A 245 4.46 29.09 5.63
N ASP A 246 5.14 28.66 6.70
CA ASP A 246 6.28 27.75 6.58
C ASP A 246 5.86 26.40 5.98
N LEU A 247 4.71 25.88 6.38
CA LEU A 247 4.14 24.64 5.85
C LEU A 247 3.84 24.77 4.35
N ILE A 248 3.16 25.83 3.93
CA ILE A 248 2.82 26.11 2.52
C ILE A 248 4.10 26.28 1.70
N ALA A 249 5.08 27.03 2.23
CA ALA A 249 6.37 27.21 1.56
C ALA A 249 7.10 25.87 1.34
N TYR A 250 7.11 25.00 2.35
CA TYR A 250 7.71 23.66 2.24
C TYR A 250 6.93 22.75 1.27
N ILE A 251 5.59 22.75 1.32
CA ILE A 251 4.77 21.98 0.38
C ILE A 251 5.08 22.42 -1.06
N ASN A 252 5.09 23.73 -1.30
CA ASN A 252 5.21 24.30 -2.64
C ASN A 252 6.62 24.21 -3.23
N ASN A 253 7.66 24.28 -2.40
CA ASN A 253 9.02 24.47 -2.89
C ASN A 253 9.99 23.39 -2.39
N GLY A 254 9.61 22.59 -1.38
CA GLY A 254 10.53 21.71 -0.68
C GLY A 254 11.57 22.52 0.10
N ASP A 255 12.79 22.01 0.18
CA ASP A 255 13.96 22.72 0.72
C ASP A 255 15.26 22.09 0.19
N THR A 256 16.40 22.36 0.81
CA THR A 256 17.70 21.80 0.40
C THR A 256 17.77 20.28 0.47
N THR A 257 16.88 19.63 1.23
CA THR A 257 16.80 18.16 1.34
C THR A 257 15.82 17.59 0.31
N VAL A 258 14.77 18.34 -0.03
CA VAL A 258 13.67 17.88 -0.91
C VAL A 258 13.57 18.78 -2.14
N ASP A 259 14.02 18.27 -3.28
CA ASP A 259 13.82 18.91 -4.58
C ASP A 259 12.40 18.65 -5.10
N ARG A 260 11.50 19.62 -4.88
CA ARG A 260 10.08 19.55 -5.26
C ARG A 260 9.86 19.42 -6.77
N SER A 261 10.84 19.79 -7.61
CA SER A 261 10.73 19.61 -9.06
C SER A 261 10.76 18.13 -9.45
N LYS A 262 11.50 17.30 -8.71
CA LYS A 262 11.70 15.87 -8.96
C LYS A 262 10.82 14.98 -8.08
N LEU A 263 10.63 15.37 -6.82
CA LEU A 263 9.91 14.59 -5.84
C LEU A 263 8.57 15.26 -5.51
N LYS A 264 7.48 14.66 -5.99
CA LYS A 264 6.13 15.17 -5.80
C LYS A 264 5.48 14.55 -4.56
N ILE A 265 4.63 15.32 -3.89
CA ILE A 265 3.85 14.84 -2.75
C ILE A 265 2.77 13.88 -3.27
N SER A 266 2.85 12.63 -2.83
CA SER A 266 1.86 11.60 -3.17
C SER A 266 0.87 11.36 -2.04
N THR A 267 1.30 11.58 -0.79
CA THR A 267 0.44 11.37 0.37
C THR A 267 0.71 12.43 1.43
N ILE A 268 -0.36 12.96 2.02
CA ILE A 268 -0.30 13.77 3.23
C ILE A 268 -1.09 13.05 4.34
N LYS A 269 -0.52 12.99 5.54
CA LYS A 269 -1.25 12.59 6.76
C LYS A 269 -1.16 13.69 7.80
N ILE A 270 -2.29 14.11 8.34
CA ILE A 270 -2.38 15.27 9.23
C ILE A 270 -2.89 14.81 10.60
N PHE A 271 -2.05 14.99 11.62
CA PHE A 271 -2.39 14.73 13.02
C PHE A 271 -2.38 16.05 13.78
N SER A 272 -3.57 16.57 14.07
CA SER A 272 -3.74 17.87 14.71
C SER A 272 -5.14 18.00 15.31
N HIS A 273 -5.36 19.13 15.98
CA HIS A 273 -6.70 19.61 16.28
C HIS A 273 -7.43 20.05 15.01
N GLY A 274 -8.74 20.21 15.13
CA GLY A 274 -9.57 20.72 14.05
C GLY A 274 -10.82 21.43 14.53
N LEU A 275 -11.21 22.44 13.77
CA LEU A 275 -12.50 23.11 13.87
C LEU A 275 -13.23 22.91 12.53
N PRO A 276 -14.53 23.23 12.44
CA PRO A 276 -15.25 23.15 11.17
C PRO A 276 -14.49 23.90 10.07
N SER A 277 -14.08 23.17 9.03
CA SER A 277 -13.25 23.66 7.91
C SER A 277 -11.90 24.30 8.28
N ILE A 278 -11.30 23.92 9.41
CA ILE A 278 -9.98 24.43 9.85
C ILE A 278 -9.14 23.26 10.38
N LEU A 279 -7.89 23.19 9.93
CA LEU A 279 -6.85 22.40 10.58
C LEU A 279 -6.10 23.33 11.53
N ASP A 280 -6.09 22.97 12.81
CA ASP A 280 -5.46 23.79 13.84
C ASP A 280 -4.24 23.06 14.40
N PHE A 281 -3.05 23.62 14.15
CA PHE A 281 -1.79 23.02 14.56
C PHE A 281 -1.29 23.50 15.93
N GLY A 282 -2.01 24.42 16.58
CA GLY A 282 -1.69 24.89 17.92
C GLY A 282 -2.87 25.57 18.59
N LEU A 283 -3.98 24.83 18.64
CA LEU A 283 -5.25 25.25 19.25
C LEU A 283 -5.00 25.78 20.67
N ASP A 284 -5.55 26.95 20.98
CA ASP A 284 -5.39 27.69 22.24
C ASP A 284 -3.94 28.12 22.58
N GLY A 285 -3.01 27.95 21.64
CA GLY A 285 -1.63 28.40 21.76
C GLY A 285 -1.42 29.89 21.51
N LYS A 286 -0.31 30.44 22.00
CA LYS A 286 0.04 31.86 21.81
C LYS A 286 0.13 32.26 20.32
N ASN A 287 0.54 31.34 19.45
CA ASN A 287 0.71 31.56 18.01
C ASN A 287 -0.41 30.94 17.16
N GLU A 288 -1.52 30.52 17.78
CA GLU A 288 -2.64 29.80 17.14
C GLU A 288 -3.08 30.42 15.80
N ALA A 289 -3.21 31.75 15.75
CA ALA A 289 -3.65 32.44 14.54
C ALA A 289 -2.76 32.15 13.30
N SER A 290 -1.46 32.00 13.51
CA SER A 290 -0.48 31.67 12.46
C SER A 290 -0.40 30.17 12.15
N GLN A 291 -1.07 29.35 12.96
CA GLN A 291 -1.03 27.88 12.93
C GLN A 291 -2.36 27.26 12.49
N ARG A 292 -3.31 28.08 12.02
CA ARG A 292 -4.60 27.64 11.48
C ARG A 292 -4.58 27.61 9.96
N PHE A 293 -4.59 26.41 9.39
CA PHE A 293 -4.79 26.23 7.95
C PHE A 293 -6.29 26.20 7.66
N LYS A 294 -6.71 27.05 6.72
CA LYS A 294 -8.10 27.41 6.44
C LYS A 294 -8.38 27.35 4.94
N ILE A 295 -9.63 27.52 4.53
CA ILE A 295 -10.05 27.49 3.13
C ILE A 295 -9.25 28.49 2.26
N GLU A 296 -9.01 29.70 2.75
CA GLU A 296 -8.25 30.74 2.02
C GLU A 296 -6.77 30.37 1.76
N HIS A 297 -6.23 29.38 2.49
CA HIS A 297 -4.87 28.90 2.29
C HIS A 297 -4.77 27.86 1.17
N VAL A 298 -5.88 27.23 0.76
CA VAL A 298 -5.85 26.15 -0.23
C VAL A 298 -5.36 26.66 -1.59
N SER A 299 -5.79 27.83 -2.02
CA SER A 299 -5.39 28.44 -3.29
C SER A 299 -3.89 28.75 -3.38
N GLN A 300 -3.21 28.82 -2.23
CA GLN A 300 -1.77 29.05 -2.15
C GLN A 300 -0.96 27.77 -2.44
N LEU A 301 -1.59 26.59 -2.39
CA LEU A 301 -0.92 25.32 -2.71
C LEU A 301 -0.73 25.19 -4.22
N LYS A 302 0.50 24.93 -4.64
CA LYS A 302 0.89 24.70 -6.03
C LYS A 302 0.53 23.27 -6.44
N LYS A 303 -0.43 23.09 -7.36
CA LYS A 303 -0.88 21.77 -7.82
C LYS A 303 0.28 20.92 -8.36
N GLU A 304 1.23 21.54 -9.05
CA GLU A 304 2.43 20.91 -9.59
C GLU A 304 3.39 20.39 -8.51
N SER A 305 3.17 20.69 -7.24
CA SER A 305 3.95 20.13 -6.12
C SER A 305 3.49 18.71 -5.76
N PHE A 306 2.33 18.29 -6.26
CA PHE A 306 1.71 17.01 -5.96
C PHE A 306 1.83 16.06 -7.14
N SER A 307 1.73 14.76 -6.85
CA SER A 307 1.48 13.75 -7.89
C SER A 307 0.13 14.00 -8.56
N SER A 308 -0.17 13.34 -9.68
CA SER A 308 -1.43 13.53 -10.42
C SER A 308 -2.70 13.30 -9.59
N ARG A 309 -2.66 12.40 -8.60
CA ARG A 309 -3.78 12.07 -7.70
C ARG A 309 -3.30 11.85 -6.27
N PRO A 310 -2.94 12.92 -5.53
CA PRO A 310 -2.42 12.77 -4.19
C PRO A 310 -3.54 12.33 -3.24
N ILE A 311 -3.14 11.64 -2.17
CA ILE A 311 -4.05 11.22 -1.11
C ILE A 311 -3.81 12.04 0.15
N ILE A 312 -4.85 12.58 0.76
CA ILE A 312 -4.74 13.36 2.00
C ILE A 312 -5.60 12.71 3.07
N TYR A 313 -5.02 12.40 4.23
CA TYR A 313 -5.74 11.96 5.43
C TYR A 313 -5.73 13.09 6.45
N SER A 314 -6.89 13.66 6.73
CA SER A 314 -7.10 14.53 7.89
C SER A 314 -7.63 13.71 9.06
N PHE A 315 -6.78 13.51 10.08
CA PHE A 315 -7.22 13.01 11.38
C PHE A 315 -7.60 14.14 12.34
N ALA A 316 -7.75 15.36 11.84
CA ALA A 316 -8.27 16.48 12.58
C ALA A 316 -9.81 16.43 12.69
N CYS A 317 -10.32 17.05 13.74
CA CYS A 317 -11.76 17.18 13.97
C CYS A 317 -12.42 17.97 12.83
N ARG A 318 -13.55 17.47 12.30
CA ARG A 318 -14.52 18.25 11.51
C ARG A 318 -13.97 18.97 10.26
N THR A 319 -12.86 18.51 9.68
CA THR A 319 -12.33 19.07 8.42
C THR A 319 -13.33 18.95 7.26
N GLY A 320 -14.19 17.93 7.29
CA GLY A 320 -15.24 17.71 6.29
C GLY A 320 -16.58 18.39 6.60
N ASN A 321 -16.67 19.20 7.65
CA ASN A 321 -17.90 19.85 8.11
C ASN A 321 -17.70 21.37 8.13
N SER A 322 -18.58 22.13 7.47
CA SER A 322 -18.49 23.59 7.36
C SER A 322 -19.30 24.37 8.41
N ASP A 323 -20.08 23.70 9.27
CA ASP A 323 -20.92 24.36 10.27
C ASP A 323 -20.08 24.88 11.45
N ASN A 324 -19.68 26.15 11.34
CA ASN A 324 -18.82 26.85 12.29
C ASN A 324 -19.56 27.52 13.46
N ARG A 325 -20.87 27.31 13.62
CA ARG A 325 -21.62 27.95 14.70
C ARG A 325 -21.05 27.54 16.07
N VAL A 326 -20.94 28.49 16.99
CA VAL A 326 -20.39 28.28 18.35
C VAL A 326 -21.10 27.14 19.09
N VAL A 327 -22.40 26.94 18.85
CA VAL A 327 -23.17 25.85 19.48
C VAL A 327 -22.63 24.45 19.14
N THR A 328 -22.02 24.27 17.95
CA THR A 328 -21.44 22.99 17.54
C THR A 328 -20.12 22.68 18.23
N LEU A 329 -19.52 23.67 18.91
CA LEU A 329 -18.33 23.50 19.76
C LEU A 329 -18.66 22.87 21.11
N ARG A 330 -19.94 22.70 21.46
CA ARG A 330 -20.33 21.99 22.69
C ARG A 330 -20.27 20.49 22.47
N GLU A 331 -19.65 19.74 23.39
CA GLU A 331 -19.50 18.28 23.26
C GLU A 331 -20.83 17.54 23.14
N GLY A 332 -21.88 18.00 23.83
CA GLY A 332 -23.20 17.41 23.80
C GLY A 332 -24.08 17.82 22.60
N TYR A 333 -23.59 18.67 21.68
CA TYR A 333 -24.42 19.15 20.56
C TYR A 333 -24.84 18.00 19.64
N LYS A 334 -26.12 18.00 19.23
CA LYS A 334 -26.71 17.01 18.33
C LYS A 334 -27.41 17.71 17.18
N TYR A 335 -27.17 17.22 15.97
CA TYR A 335 -27.89 17.66 14.78
C TYR A 335 -29.27 16.99 14.71
N ASP A 336 -30.28 17.80 14.45
CA ASP A 336 -31.64 17.38 14.09
C ASP A 336 -31.85 17.48 12.56
N SER A 337 -33.07 17.22 12.09
CA SER A 337 -33.42 17.22 10.66
C SER A 337 -33.23 18.57 9.96
N GLU A 338 -33.25 19.68 10.71
CA GLU A 338 -33.10 21.02 10.14
C GLU A 338 -31.65 21.47 10.17
N THR A 339 -31.00 21.34 11.34
CA THR A 339 -29.63 21.79 11.54
C THR A 339 -28.60 20.94 10.81
N ILE A 340 -28.89 19.67 10.50
CA ILE A 340 -27.97 18.82 9.72
C ILE A 340 -27.69 19.40 8.32
N LYS A 341 -28.62 20.18 7.76
CA LYS A 341 -28.47 20.86 6.46
C LYS A 341 -27.35 21.91 6.47
N LEU A 342 -26.90 22.32 7.66
CA LEU A 342 -25.83 23.31 7.85
C LEU A 342 -24.41 22.70 7.80
N VAL A 343 -24.27 21.37 7.92
CA VAL A 343 -22.96 20.68 7.89
C VAL A 343 -22.25 20.84 6.54
N LYS A 344 -23.04 20.93 5.46
CA LYS A 344 -22.64 21.13 4.06
C LYS A 344 -21.22 20.65 3.70
N PRO A 345 -20.98 19.34 3.63
CA PRO A 345 -19.64 18.79 3.37
C PRO A 345 -19.01 19.29 2.06
N GLN A 346 -19.82 19.65 1.06
CA GLN A 346 -19.36 20.20 -0.21
C GLN A 346 -18.75 21.61 -0.10
N GLU A 347 -19.05 22.34 0.97
CA GLU A 347 -18.45 23.65 1.28
C GLU A 347 -17.26 23.51 2.27
N SER A 348 -16.90 22.28 2.65
CA SER A 348 -15.88 22.02 3.67
C SER A 348 -14.45 22.18 3.15
N LEU A 349 -13.50 22.40 4.07
CA LEU A 349 -12.07 22.42 3.74
C LEU A 349 -11.62 21.13 3.02
N ALA A 350 -12.16 19.97 3.40
CA ALA A 350 -11.84 18.71 2.74
C ALA A 350 -12.25 18.70 1.26
N GLN A 351 -13.44 19.20 0.93
CA GLN A 351 -13.90 19.29 -0.47
C GLN A 351 -13.10 20.34 -1.25
N VAL A 352 -12.80 21.51 -0.65
CA VAL A 352 -11.99 22.54 -1.31
C VAL A 352 -10.58 22.03 -1.64
N LEU A 353 -9.94 21.29 -0.72
CA LEU A 353 -8.66 20.62 -0.98
C LEU A 353 -8.77 19.58 -2.12
N ALA A 354 -9.82 18.74 -2.10
CA ALA A 354 -10.04 17.74 -3.13
C ALA A 354 -10.19 18.38 -4.52
N ASN A 355 -10.97 19.45 -4.62
CA ASN A 355 -11.22 20.17 -5.88
C ASN A 355 -9.95 20.86 -6.41
N HIS A 356 -9.22 21.56 -5.55
CA HIS A 356 -8.03 22.33 -5.93
C HIS A 356 -6.88 21.43 -6.40
N LEU A 357 -6.60 20.38 -5.64
CA LEU A 357 -5.46 19.50 -5.87
C LEU A 357 -5.77 18.29 -6.77
N ASP A 358 -7.05 18.06 -7.10
CA ASP A 358 -7.52 16.79 -7.69
C ASP A 358 -7.14 15.59 -6.81
N ALA A 359 -7.27 15.80 -5.50
CA ALA A 359 -6.88 14.86 -4.45
C ALA A 359 -8.04 13.97 -4.02
N THR A 360 -7.71 12.79 -3.51
CA THR A 360 -8.64 12.02 -2.65
C THR A 360 -8.39 12.44 -1.20
N VAL A 361 -9.35 13.12 -0.60
CA VAL A 361 -9.26 13.60 0.79
C VAL A 361 -10.12 12.75 1.70
N TYR A 362 -9.54 12.23 2.75
CA TYR A 362 -10.22 11.50 3.81
C TYR A 362 -10.32 12.38 5.05
N ALA A 363 -11.54 12.65 5.52
CA ALA A 363 -11.76 13.56 6.64
C ALA A 363 -12.98 13.15 7.48
N TYR A 364 -13.00 13.57 8.74
CA TYR A 364 -14.15 13.41 9.62
C TYR A 364 -15.14 14.56 9.47
N LEU A 365 -16.44 14.24 9.52
CA LEU A 365 -17.51 15.24 9.72
C LEU A 365 -17.70 15.58 11.21
N LYS A 366 -17.26 14.67 12.09
CA LYS A 366 -17.30 14.78 13.56
C LYS A 366 -15.91 15.11 14.11
N ARG A 367 -15.83 15.31 15.43
CA ARG A 367 -14.56 15.32 16.14
C ARG A 367 -13.83 13.99 15.90
N SER A 368 -12.52 14.04 15.75
CA SER A 368 -11.67 12.86 15.87
C SER A 368 -11.50 12.51 17.34
N ASN A 369 -11.17 11.24 17.60
CA ASN A 369 -10.95 10.71 18.93
C ASN A 369 -9.54 10.12 18.98
N TYR A 370 -8.71 10.69 19.84
CA TYR A 370 -7.34 10.24 20.12
C TYR A 370 -7.22 9.54 21.46
N THR A 371 -8.28 9.45 22.27
CA THR A 371 -8.26 8.82 23.61
C THR A 371 -7.79 7.37 23.54
N SER A 372 -8.02 6.69 22.41
CA SER A 372 -7.59 5.31 22.19
C SER A 372 -6.13 5.15 21.77
N SER A 373 -5.37 6.23 21.54
CA SER A 373 -4.00 6.18 21.03
C SER A 373 -3.09 5.28 21.87
N TRP A 374 -3.33 5.22 23.18
CA TRP A 374 -2.53 4.45 24.14
C TRP A 374 -3.23 3.21 24.68
N LEU A 375 -4.43 2.86 24.20
CA LEU A 375 -5.18 1.70 24.69
C LEU A 375 -4.58 0.40 24.13
N ASP A 376 -3.56 -0.12 24.81
CA ASP A 376 -2.80 -1.32 24.43
C ASP A 376 -3.51 -2.65 24.71
N GLY A 377 -4.58 -2.65 25.49
CA GLY A 377 -5.34 -3.85 25.84
C GLY A 377 -4.56 -4.88 26.67
N GLY A 378 -3.49 -4.46 27.36
CA GLY A 378 -2.62 -5.32 28.15
C GLY A 378 -1.46 -5.94 27.36
N ASP A 379 -1.10 -5.37 26.20
CA ASP A 379 0.07 -5.83 25.43
C ASP A 379 1.37 -5.58 26.24
N LYS A 380 1.90 -6.68 26.81
CA LYS A 380 3.12 -6.67 27.63
C LYS A 380 4.37 -6.24 26.88
N LEU A 381 4.43 -6.45 25.56
CA LEU A 381 5.59 -6.05 24.75
C LEU A 381 5.56 -4.55 24.50
N TYR A 382 4.38 -4.02 24.16
CA TYR A 382 4.21 -2.58 23.93
C TYR A 382 4.39 -1.78 25.23
N THR A 383 3.79 -2.26 26.32
CA THR A 383 3.83 -1.57 27.62
C THR A 383 5.21 -1.52 28.26
N LYS A 384 6.06 -2.52 27.97
CA LYS A 384 7.46 -2.56 28.45
C LYS A 384 8.28 -1.36 27.98
N ASP A 385 7.96 -0.82 26.81
CA ASP A 385 8.70 0.28 26.19
C ASP A 385 8.11 1.66 26.53
N TYR A 386 7.08 1.74 27.38
CA TYR A 386 6.59 3.03 27.86
C TYR A 386 7.69 3.77 28.62
N MET A 387 7.80 5.05 28.33
CA MET A 387 8.67 5.96 29.03
C MET A 387 7.96 7.29 29.27
N THR A 388 8.54 8.06 30.17
CA THR A 388 8.13 9.43 30.46
C THR A 388 9.18 10.39 29.94
N ILE A 389 8.75 11.58 29.53
CA ILE A 389 9.62 12.67 29.10
C ILE A 389 9.27 13.89 29.94
N GLU A 390 10.27 14.47 30.60
CA GLU A 390 10.10 15.66 31.43
C GLU A 390 9.48 16.83 30.64
N ASP A 391 8.47 17.45 31.22
CA ASP A 391 7.71 18.60 30.71
C ASP A 391 6.99 19.34 31.85
N GLU A 392 7.64 20.37 32.39
CA GLU A 392 7.11 21.23 33.46
C GLU A 392 5.86 22.03 33.04
N GLU A 393 5.55 22.10 31.74
CA GLU A 393 4.38 22.83 31.23
C GLU A 393 3.11 21.97 31.15
N VAL A 394 3.20 20.67 31.45
CA VAL A 394 2.04 19.75 31.49
C VAL A 394 1.19 19.92 32.76
N SER A 395 1.74 20.64 33.75
CA SER A 395 1.11 20.94 35.04
C SER A 395 0.73 22.42 35.14
N ASN A 396 -0.46 22.75 35.69
CA ASN A 396 -0.75 24.10 36.16
C ASN A 396 -0.86 24.12 37.69
N PRO A 397 0.09 24.73 38.43
CA PRO A 397 0.09 24.74 39.89
C PRO A 397 -1.11 25.47 40.52
N LEU A 398 -1.85 26.26 39.73
CA LEU A 398 -3.06 26.96 40.15
C LEU A 398 -4.35 26.15 39.86
N ASN A 399 -4.24 25.01 39.17
CA ASN A 399 -5.38 24.12 38.90
C ASN A 399 -5.58 23.14 40.08
N PRO A 400 -6.73 23.17 40.77
CA PRO A 400 -6.99 22.31 41.94
C PRO A 400 -6.89 20.80 41.65
N LYS A 401 -7.14 20.36 40.41
CA LYS A 401 -7.00 18.96 40.02
C LYS A 401 -5.54 18.51 39.93
N ASP A 402 -4.67 19.42 39.49
CA ASP A 402 -3.24 19.15 39.36
C ASP A 402 -2.54 19.28 40.73
N TRP A 403 -2.96 20.24 41.58
CA TRP A 403 -2.59 20.31 43.00
C TRP A 403 -3.01 19.06 43.82
N TYR A 404 -4.14 18.44 43.48
CA TYR A 404 -4.60 17.23 44.18
C TYR A 404 -3.83 15.96 43.76
N ARG A 405 -3.60 15.77 42.44
CA ARG A 405 -2.66 14.73 41.94
C ARG A 405 -1.29 14.90 42.56
N ALA A 406 -0.97 16.16 42.80
CA ALA A 406 0.23 16.57 43.43
C ALA A 406 0.45 16.11 44.85
N THR A 407 -0.48 16.48 45.68
CA THR A 407 -0.27 16.34 47.11
C THR A 407 -0.47 14.87 47.56
N LEU A 408 -1.01 13.99 46.70
CA LEU A 408 -1.46 12.64 47.07
C LEU A 408 -0.81 11.48 46.29
N GLY A 409 0.31 11.70 45.60
CA GLY A 409 1.27 10.63 45.29
C GLY A 409 1.27 10.05 43.87
N ASP A 410 0.76 10.74 42.86
CA ASP A 410 1.14 10.44 41.47
C ASP A 410 2.36 11.30 41.11
N SER A 411 3.57 10.73 41.11
CA SER A 411 4.85 11.47 40.96
C SER A 411 5.14 11.97 39.55
N ARG A 412 4.15 11.95 38.64
CA ARG A 412 4.32 12.16 37.20
C ARG A 412 3.77 13.52 36.72
N TRP A 413 3.93 14.58 37.53
CA TRP A 413 3.29 15.88 37.21
C TRP A 413 3.90 16.49 35.97
N ASP A 414 5.21 16.52 35.91
CA ASP A 414 5.95 17.21 34.87
C ASP A 414 6.45 16.21 33.84
N GLU A 415 5.56 15.31 33.43
CA GLU A 415 5.91 14.20 32.54
C GLU A 415 4.87 14.01 31.44
N ALA A 416 5.36 13.77 30.23
CA ALA A 416 4.55 13.34 29.10
C ALA A 416 4.80 11.85 28.81
N LEU A 417 3.72 11.11 28.57
CA LEU A 417 3.75 9.70 28.16
C LEU A 417 4.32 9.57 26.75
N TRP A 418 5.26 8.64 26.58
CA TRP A 418 5.83 8.32 25.29
C TRP A 418 6.06 6.82 25.12
N ASN A 419 6.02 6.38 23.85
CA ASN A 419 6.43 5.04 23.46
C ASN A 419 7.30 5.14 22.19
N PRO A 420 8.52 4.58 22.17
CA PRO A 420 9.40 4.59 20.99
C PRO A 420 8.81 3.91 19.75
N ALA A 421 7.77 3.10 19.91
CA ALA A 421 7.04 2.48 18.82
C ALA A 421 5.91 3.37 18.26
N GLY A 422 5.72 4.58 18.80
CA GLY A 422 4.59 5.46 18.53
C GLY A 422 3.30 4.95 19.17
N ALA A 423 2.17 5.56 18.81
CA ALA A 423 0.84 5.18 19.31
C ALA A 423 0.49 3.72 18.99
N TYR A 424 -0.41 3.13 19.78
CA TYR A 424 -0.89 1.78 19.60
C TYR A 424 -2.01 1.73 18.53
N LEU A 425 -3.11 2.44 18.78
CA LEU A 425 -4.25 2.53 17.85
C LEU A 425 -4.20 3.82 17.03
N ALA A 426 -4.74 3.74 15.82
CA ALA A 426 -4.99 4.92 15.00
C ALA A 426 -6.15 5.75 15.58
N PRO A 427 -6.24 7.06 15.25
CA PRO A 427 -7.36 7.89 15.65
C PRO A 427 -8.67 7.37 15.03
N SER A 428 -9.77 7.54 15.75
CA SER A 428 -11.10 7.16 15.28
C SER A 428 -12.02 8.38 15.14
N SER A 429 -13.21 8.18 14.59
CA SER A 429 -14.27 9.18 14.69
C SER A 429 -14.82 9.18 16.12
N GLY A 430 -15.00 10.36 16.70
CA GLY A 430 -15.70 10.57 17.96
C GLY A 430 -17.21 10.58 17.78
N VAL A 431 -17.93 10.75 18.89
CA VAL A 431 -19.40 10.73 18.93
C VAL A 431 -20.03 12.10 18.74
N SER A 432 -19.23 13.18 18.81
CA SER A 432 -19.68 14.56 18.80
C SER A 432 -19.17 15.35 17.57
N PRO A 433 -19.97 16.24 16.96
CA PRO A 433 -21.40 16.42 17.20
C PRO A 433 -22.22 15.15 16.91
N GLY A 434 -23.25 14.92 17.72
CA GLY A 434 -24.11 13.74 17.64
C GLY A 434 -25.37 13.95 16.79
N GLY A 435 -26.40 13.14 17.06
CA GLY A 435 -27.68 13.20 16.36
C GLY A 435 -27.63 12.52 15.00
N LEU A 436 -28.24 13.15 13.97
CA LEU A 436 -28.32 12.61 12.62
C LEU A 436 -26.99 12.63 11.85
N LEU A 437 -25.96 13.30 12.38
CA LEU A 437 -24.66 13.31 11.74
C LEU A 437 -24.01 11.92 11.86
N GLU A 438 -23.59 11.38 10.73
CA GLU A 438 -22.93 10.08 10.69
C GLU A 438 -21.51 10.11 11.24
N GLY A 439 -21.11 9.06 11.95
CA GLY A 439 -19.73 8.84 12.37
C GLY A 439 -18.90 8.11 11.31
N GLY A 440 -17.58 8.17 11.46
CA GLY A 440 -16.63 7.56 10.54
C GLY A 440 -15.94 8.57 9.63
N MET A 441 -15.01 8.08 8.82
CA MET A 441 -14.24 8.88 7.88
C MET A 441 -14.97 8.91 6.53
N PHE A 442 -14.99 10.08 5.91
CA PHE A 442 -15.62 10.33 4.62
C PHE A 442 -14.55 10.59 3.57
N ILE A 443 -14.86 10.24 2.32
CA ILE A 443 -14.04 10.41 1.14
C ILE A 443 -14.60 11.57 0.34
N PHE A 444 -13.75 12.55 0.08
CA PHE A 444 -14.00 13.71 -0.75
C PHE A 444 -13.13 13.60 -1.99
N GLU A 445 -13.76 13.74 -3.15
CA GLU A 445 -13.09 13.69 -4.45
C GLU A 445 -13.62 14.87 -5.27
N LYS A 446 -12.80 15.34 -6.21
CA LYS A 446 -13.15 16.45 -7.09
C LYS A 446 -14.50 16.21 -7.77
N ASP A 447 -15.38 17.21 -7.69
CA ASP A 447 -16.70 17.24 -8.34
C ASP A 447 -17.62 16.04 -7.98
N LYS A 448 -17.37 15.39 -6.83
CA LYS A 448 -18.20 14.27 -6.32
C LYS A 448 -18.76 14.60 -4.95
N LYS A 449 -19.96 14.09 -4.69
CA LYS A 449 -20.52 14.07 -3.34
C LYS A 449 -19.66 13.19 -2.42
N GLU A 450 -19.52 13.61 -1.17
CA GLU A 450 -18.83 12.84 -0.15
C GLU A 450 -19.48 11.47 0.06
N LYS A 451 -18.66 10.45 0.26
CA LYS A 451 -19.10 9.09 0.57
C LYS A 451 -18.42 8.59 1.82
N LYS A 452 -19.11 7.77 2.60
CA LYS A 452 -18.51 7.09 3.74
C LYS A 452 -17.46 6.09 3.26
N LYS A 453 -16.30 6.04 3.94
CA LYS A 453 -15.21 5.11 3.63
C LYS A 453 -15.56 3.66 3.97
#